data_AF-A0A522GIC6-F1
#
_entry.id   AF-A0A522GIC6-F1
#
_cell.length_a   1.000
_cell.length_b   1.000
_cell.length_c   1.000
_cell.angle_alpha   90.00
_cell.angle_beta   90.00
_cell.angle_gamma   90.00
#
_symmetry.space_group_name_H-M   'P 1'
#
loop_
_entity.id
_entity.type
_entity.pdbx_description
1 polymer ?
#
loop_
_entity_poly.entity_id
_entity_poly.type
_entity_poly.pdbx_seq_one_letter_code
_entity_poly.pdbx_strand_id
1 'polypeptide(L)'
;MAVPSGSIDVTSAQSEQTDFYLLDRYWRAANYLSVGQIYLLDNPLLREPLRPEHIKPRLLGHWGTAPGLNFIYAHLNRTIRARDLDMIYVCGPGHGGPGMVANTYLEGTYSEIYPDIGRDADGLRKLFRQFSFPGGIPSHAAPQTPGSIHEGGELGYALVHAYGAAFDNPGLVVACVIGDGEAETGALAASWHSNKFLNPAYDGAVLPILHLNGYKIANPTILARLDEGELASLLKGYGHEPLFV
;
A
#
# COMPACT_ATOMS: atom_id res chain seq x y z
N MET A 1 15.95 -12.43 -47.97
CA MET A 1 15.02 -11.54 -47.24
C MET A 1 15.60 -11.33 -45.86
N ALA A 2 16.02 -10.09 -45.56
CA ALA A 2 16.71 -9.74 -44.32
C ALA A 2 15.73 -9.70 -43.14
N VAL A 3 16.19 -10.21 -42.00
CA VAL A 3 15.53 -10.10 -40.69
C VAL A 3 15.53 -8.62 -40.28
N PRO A 4 14.39 -8.03 -39.85
CA PRO A 4 14.40 -6.67 -39.36
C PRO A 4 15.13 -6.62 -38.02
N SER A 5 16.27 -5.93 -37.99
CA SER A 5 16.94 -5.53 -36.77
C SER A 5 16.07 -4.49 -36.06
N GLY A 6 15.37 -4.89 -35.00
CA GLY A 6 14.69 -3.97 -34.12
C GLY A 6 15.71 -3.08 -33.42
N SER A 7 15.78 -1.81 -33.81
CA SER A 7 16.46 -0.79 -33.02
C SER A 7 15.66 -0.59 -31.74
N ILE A 8 16.21 -1.01 -30.61
CA ILE A 8 15.74 -0.56 -29.30
C ILE A 8 15.92 0.96 -29.30
N ASP A 9 14.81 1.69 -29.19
CA ASP A 9 14.82 3.14 -29.15
C ASP A 9 15.49 3.58 -27.84
N VAL A 10 16.73 4.03 -27.94
CA VAL A 10 17.61 4.30 -26.78
C VAL A 10 17.00 5.36 -25.86
N THR A 11 16.19 6.26 -26.40
CA THR A 11 15.45 7.29 -25.66
C THR A 11 14.30 6.73 -24.82
N SER A 12 13.57 5.72 -25.30
CA SER A 12 12.49 5.10 -24.50
C SER A 12 13.08 4.25 -23.37
N ALA A 13 14.12 3.47 -23.66
CA ALA A 13 14.83 2.66 -22.67
C ALA A 13 15.50 3.52 -21.56
N GLN A 14 16.07 4.67 -21.91
CA GLN A 14 16.61 5.62 -20.92
C GLN A 14 15.53 6.29 -20.08
N SER A 15 14.36 6.59 -20.68
CA SER A 15 13.22 7.15 -19.96
C SER A 15 12.62 6.16 -18.95
N GLU A 16 12.50 4.88 -19.34
CA GLU A 16 12.02 3.81 -18.47
C GLU A 16 13.00 3.51 -17.33
N GLN A 17 14.31 3.50 -17.62
CA GLN A 17 15.33 3.28 -16.60
C GLN A 17 15.36 4.42 -15.58
N THR A 18 15.16 5.66 -16.02
CA THR A 18 15.05 6.83 -15.12
C THR A 18 13.80 6.76 -14.26
N ASP A 19 12.69 6.32 -14.83
CA ASP A 19 11.40 6.16 -14.15
C ASP A 19 11.47 5.11 -13.03
N PHE A 20 12.04 3.92 -13.29
CA PHE A 20 12.23 2.91 -12.24
C PHE A 20 13.21 3.34 -11.14
N TYR A 21 14.23 4.14 -11.48
CA TYR A 21 15.12 4.72 -10.48
C TYR A 21 14.38 5.70 -9.54
N LEU A 22 13.50 6.55 -10.08
CA LEU A 22 12.68 7.45 -9.27
C LEU A 22 11.66 6.68 -8.42
N LEU A 23 11.09 5.61 -8.96
CA LEU A 23 10.20 4.71 -8.25
C LEU A 23 10.88 4.06 -7.03
N ASP A 24 12.09 3.50 -7.21
CA ASP A 24 12.89 2.94 -6.13
C ASP A 24 13.20 4.00 -5.05
N ARG A 25 13.55 5.21 -5.46
CA ARG A 25 13.80 6.31 -4.52
C ARG A 25 12.57 6.67 -3.69
N TYR A 26 11.40 6.72 -4.33
CA TYR A 26 10.14 6.96 -3.63
C TYR A 26 9.85 5.83 -2.64
N TRP A 27 9.97 4.58 -3.06
CA TRP A 27 9.75 3.41 -2.20
C TRP A 27 10.67 3.42 -0.97
N ARG A 28 11.96 3.69 -1.17
CA ARG A 28 12.95 3.82 -0.08
C ARG A 28 12.66 4.99 0.84
N ALA A 29 12.20 6.12 0.31
CA ALA A 29 11.79 7.26 1.12
C ALA A 29 10.57 6.89 1.99
N ALA A 30 9.55 6.25 1.41
CA ALA A 30 8.38 5.79 2.15
C ALA A 30 8.77 4.80 3.27
N ASN A 31 9.64 3.84 2.97
CA ASN A 31 10.17 2.89 3.95
C ASN A 31 10.92 3.60 5.09
N TYR A 32 11.78 4.57 4.75
CA TYR A 32 12.51 5.36 5.74
C TYR A 32 11.54 6.13 6.66
N LEU A 33 10.51 6.76 6.10
CA LEU A 33 9.50 7.47 6.88
C LEU A 33 8.67 6.51 7.75
N SER A 34 8.34 5.31 7.27
CA SER A 34 7.64 4.30 8.07
C SER A 34 8.47 3.84 9.27
N VAL A 35 9.79 3.61 9.08
CA VAL A 35 10.71 3.30 10.18
C VAL A 35 10.82 4.50 11.14
N GLY A 36 10.99 5.72 10.63
CA GLY A 36 11.06 6.92 11.44
C GLY A 36 9.85 7.09 12.36
N GLN A 37 8.65 6.85 11.83
CA GLN A 37 7.40 6.83 12.60
C GLN A 37 7.37 5.79 13.72
N ILE A 38 7.89 4.59 13.51
CA ILE A 38 7.87 3.53 14.54
C ILE A 38 8.91 3.80 15.64
N TYR A 39 10.09 4.30 15.27
CA TYR A 39 11.25 4.29 16.17
C TYR A 39 11.65 5.66 16.72
N LEU A 40 11.48 6.76 15.99
CA LEU A 40 12.15 8.03 16.33
C LEU A 40 11.22 9.06 16.99
N LEU A 41 11.77 9.76 17.99
CA LEU A 41 11.21 10.98 18.60
C LEU A 41 11.87 12.26 18.09
N ASP A 42 13.15 12.16 17.71
CA ASP A 42 13.97 13.28 17.24
C ASP A 42 15.04 12.80 16.24
N ASN A 43 15.83 13.74 15.71
CA ASN A 43 16.87 13.52 14.70
C ASN A 43 16.34 12.76 13.46
N PRO A 44 15.24 13.23 12.84
CA PRO A 44 14.52 12.48 11.80
C PRO A 44 15.34 12.27 10.51
N LEU A 45 16.44 13.01 10.32
CA LEU A 45 17.32 12.91 9.15
C LEU A 45 18.70 12.35 9.50
N LEU A 46 18.91 11.88 10.74
CA LEU A 46 20.19 11.35 11.23
C LEU A 46 21.39 12.28 10.95
N ARG A 47 21.20 13.60 11.13
CA ARG A 47 22.26 14.60 10.89
C ARG A 47 23.37 14.55 11.93
N GLU A 48 23.07 14.00 13.10
CA GLU A 48 24.03 13.63 14.13
C GLU A 48 23.95 12.12 14.40
N PRO A 49 25.00 11.50 14.98
CA PRO A 49 24.97 10.09 15.34
C PRO A 49 23.73 9.74 16.17
N LEU A 50 23.12 8.59 15.87
CA LEU A 50 21.91 8.15 16.58
C LEU A 50 22.26 7.84 18.04
N ARG A 51 21.47 8.40 18.97
CA ARG A 51 21.61 8.19 20.42
C ARG A 51 20.30 7.63 20.98
N PRO A 52 20.32 6.93 22.13
CA PRO A 52 19.11 6.37 22.74
C PRO A 52 17.98 7.40 22.97
N GLU A 53 18.32 8.66 23.23
CA GLU A 53 17.32 9.72 23.50
C GLU A 53 16.51 10.10 22.26
N HIS A 54 16.99 9.76 21.06
CA HIS A 54 16.24 9.96 19.81
C HIS A 54 15.20 8.87 19.57
N ILE A 55 15.23 7.78 20.33
CA ILE A 55 14.37 6.60 20.14
C ILE A 55 13.16 6.70 21.07
N LYS A 56 11.99 6.30 20.58
CA LYS A 56 10.76 6.22 21.39
C LYS A 56 10.97 5.26 22.56
N PRO A 57 10.58 5.64 23.79
CA PRO A 57 10.67 4.74 24.95
C PRO A 57 9.72 3.55 24.85
N ARG A 58 8.67 3.65 24.03
CA ARG A 58 7.76 2.57 23.68
C ARG A 58 7.67 2.46 22.17
N LEU A 59 8.11 1.33 21.64
CA LEU A 59 8.06 1.03 20.21
C LEU A 59 6.70 0.43 19.88
N LEU A 60 5.87 1.19 19.16
CA LEU A 60 4.52 0.81 18.77
C LEU A 60 4.35 1.01 17.27
N GLY A 61 3.74 0.03 16.60
CA GLY A 61 3.56 0.02 15.15
C GLY A 61 3.98 -1.32 14.54
N HIS A 62 3.67 -1.50 13.26
CA HIS A 62 3.96 -2.72 12.54
C HIS A 62 4.86 -2.43 11.33
N TRP A 63 6.00 -3.11 11.29
CA TRP A 63 6.91 -3.06 10.14
C TRP A 63 6.58 -4.11 9.09
N GLY A 64 6.18 -5.32 9.48
CA GLY A 64 6.17 -6.50 8.60
C GLY A 64 5.47 -6.32 7.26
N THR A 65 4.33 -5.62 7.22
CA THR A 65 3.60 -5.36 5.96
C THR A 65 4.03 -4.07 5.26
N ALA A 66 4.56 -3.08 5.98
CA ALA A 66 4.72 -1.71 5.49
C ALA A 66 5.58 -1.59 4.21
N PRO A 67 6.72 -2.30 4.05
CA PRO A 67 7.50 -2.25 2.82
C PRO A 67 6.76 -2.74 1.59
N GLY A 68 5.97 -3.81 1.74
CA GLY A 68 5.15 -4.35 0.65
C GLY A 68 4.04 -3.38 0.25
N LEU A 69 3.38 -2.75 1.23
CA LEU A 69 2.39 -1.71 0.97
C LEU A 69 3.00 -0.50 0.28
N ASN A 70 4.16 -0.04 0.73
CA ASN A 70 4.87 1.07 0.10
C ASN A 70 5.29 0.74 -1.34
N PHE A 71 5.70 -0.50 -1.60
CA PHE A 71 6.03 -0.97 -2.96
C PHE A 71 4.80 -0.90 -3.86
N ILE A 72 3.69 -1.49 -3.42
CA ILE A 72 2.43 -1.48 -4.18
C ILE A 72 1.97 -0.03 -4.41
N TYR A 73 1.95 0.82 -3.38
CA TYR A 73 1.53 2.22 -3.49
C TYR A 73 2.38 2.98 -4.51
N ALA A 74 3.71 2.82 -4.49
CA ALA A 74 4.61 3.47 -5.45
C ALA A 74 4.27 3.06 -6.90
N HIS A 75 4.06 1.78 -7.16
CA HIS A 75 3.71 1.27 -8.49
C HIS A 75 2.31 1.70 -8.94
N LEU A 76 1.34 1.81 -8.02
CA LEU A 76 0.02 2.35 -8.31
C LEU A 76 0.10 3.84 -8.66
N ASN A 77 0.84 4.65 -7.88
CA ASN A 77 1.11 6.06 -8.19
C ASN A 77 1.70 6.24 -9.59
N ARG A 78 2.70 5.42 -9.95
CA ARG A 78 3.27 5.41 -11.30
C ARG A 78 2.19 5.13 -12.36
N THR A 79 1.32 4.15 -12.12
CA THR A 79 0.26 3.76 -13.06
C THR A 79 -0.80 4.87 -13.20
N ILE A 80 -1.22 5.48 -12.08
CA ILE A 80 -2.13 6.63 -12.04
C ILE A 80 -1.55 7.76 -12.90
N ARG A 81 -0.28 8.13 -12.68
CA ARG A 81 0.40 9.20 -13.44
C ARG A 81 0.55 8.89 -14.92
N ALA A 82 0.85 7.64 -15.27
CA ALA A 82 1.08 7.24 -16.66
C ALA A 82 -0.20 7.14 -17.48
N ARG A 83 -1.36 6.94 -16.83
CA ARG A 83 -2.62 6.63 -17.51
C ARG A 83 -3.80 7.55 -17.12
N ASP A 84 -3.56 8.54 -16.26
CA ASP A 84 -4.57 9.46 -15.74
C ASP A 84 -5.78 8.72 -15.13
N LEU A 85 -5.51 7.72 -14.29
CA LEU A 85 -6.55 6.86 -13.71
C LEU A 85 -7.20 7.53 -12.49
N ASP A 86 -8.53 7.46 -12.43
CA ASP A 86 -9.25 7.62 -11.17
C ASP A 86 -9.13 6.33 -10.36
N MET A 87 -8.39 6.39 -9.25
CA MET A 87 -8.06 5.21 -8.45
C MET A 87 -8.11 5.51 -6.95
N ILE A 88 -8.72 4.61 -6.19
CA ILE A 88 -8.65 4.59 -4.73
C ILE A 88 -7.92 3.35 -4.22
N TYR A 89 -7.30 3.46 -3.05
CA TYR A 89 -6.55 2.39 -2.40
C TYR A 89 -7.30 1.87 -1.16
N VAL A 90 -7.57 0.57 -1.10
CA VAL A 90 -8.11 -0.10 0.08
C VAL A 90 -6.99 -0.92 0.74
N CYS A 91 -6.61 -0.51 1.96
CA CYS A 91 -5.53 -1.11 2.74
C CYS A 91 -6.05 -2.21 3.67
N GLY A 92 -6.20 -3.46 3.17
CA GLY A 92 -6.63 -4.59 3.99
C GLY A 92 -5.74 -4.85 5.22
N PRO A 93 -4.40 -4.99 5.09
CA PRO A 93 -3.49 -5.04 6.23
C PRO A 93 -3.28 -3.64 6.83
N GLY A 94 -4.36 -3.03 7.31
CA GLY A 94 -4.41 -1.64 7.75
C GLY A 94 -3.53 -1.32 8.96
N HIS A 95 -3.09 -2.33 9.71
CA HIS A 95 -2.03 -2.21 10.72
C HIS A 95 -0.69 -1.70 10.14
N GLY A 96 -0.54 -1.70 8.81
CA GLY A 96 0.48 -1.00 8.02
C GLY A 96 0.28 0.51 7.88
N GLY A 97 -0.45 1.14 8.81
CA GLY A 97 -0.67 2.59 8.89
C GLY A 97 0.56 3.49 8.65
N PRO A 98 1.78 3.19 9.17
CA PRO A 98 2.92 4.07 8.92
C PRO A 98 3.36 4.09 7.44
N GLY A 99 2.98 3.08 6.65
CA GLY A 99 3.13 3.10 5.19
C GLY A 99 2.17 4.09 4.54
N MET A 100 0.88 4.04 4.90
CA MET A 100 -0.13 4.96 4.35
C MET A 100 0.14 6.41 4.71
N VAL A 101 0.52 6.69 5.96
CA VAL A 101 0.93 8.03 6.41
C VAL A 101 2.19 8.50 5.67
N ALA A 102 3.18 7.62 5.47
CA ALA A 102 4.38 7.98 4.73
C ALA A 102 4.08 8.37 3.28
N ASN A 103 3.21 7.61 2.60
CA ASN A 103 2.83 7.90 1.21
C ASN A 103 2.06 9.22 1.09
N THR A 104 1.03 9.41 1.91
CA THR A 104 0.22 10.65 1.91
C THR A 104 1.03 11.89 2.29
N TYR A 105 2.10 11.73 3.08
CA TYR A 105 3.07 12.80 3.35
C TYR A 105 3.98 13.10 2.15
N LEU A 106 4.46 12.08 1.45
CA LEU A 106 5.34 12.25 0.29
C LEU A 106 4.63 12.91 -0.91
N GLU A 107 3.37 12.56 -1.15
CA GLU A 107 2.55 13.20 -2.19
C GLU A 107 2.15 14.64 -1.82
N GLY A 108 2.09 14.97 -0.52
CA GLY A 108 1.87 16.32 0.00
C GLY A 108 0.52 16.53 0.69
N THR A 109 -0.48 15.70 0.38
CA THR A 109 -1.85 15.77 0.92
C THR A 109 -1.89 15.81 2.45
N TYR A 110 -1.00 15.06 3.11
CA TYR A 110 -0.92 15.06 4.58
C TYR A 110 -0.61 16.45 5.15
N SER A 111 0.32 17.19 4.53
CA SER A 111 0.67 18.56 4.96
C SER A 111 -0.39 19.59 4.57
N GLU A 112 -1.19 19.33 3.54
CA GLU A 112 -2.33 20.19 3.18
C GLU A 112 -3.44 20.11 4.22
N ILE A 113 -3.73 18.90 4.71
CA ILE A 113 -4.76 18.66 5.73
C ILE A 113 -4.25 18.96 7.14
N TYR A 114 -2.96 18.69 7.41
CA TYR A 114 -2.30 18.93 8.71
C TYR A 114 -1.11 19.90 8.55
N PRO A 115 -1.35 21.23 8.44
CA PRO A 115 -0.31 22.22 8.15
C PRO A 115 0.86 22.26 9.15
N ASP A 116 0.62 21.86 10.40
CA ASP A 116 1.66 21.78 11.43
C ASP A 116 2.74 20.71 11.13
N ILE A 117 2.43 19.77 10.23
CA ILE A 117 3.30 18.70 9.76
C ILE A 117 3.86 19.09 8.38
N GLY A 118 4.74 20.08 8.37
CA GLY A 118 5.33 20.63 7.15
C GLY A 118 6.28 19.68 6.40
N ARG A 119 6.65 20.07 5.17
CA ARG A 119 7.61 19.33 4.31
C ARG A 119 9.06 19.74 4.56
N ASP A 120 9.43 19.83 5.84
CA ASP A 120 10.77 20.20 6.29
C ASP A 120 11.24 19.29 7.45
N ALA A 121 12.42 19.58 8.00
CA ALA A 121 13.00 18.77 9.06
C ALA A 121 12.19 18.80 10.37
N ASP A 122 11.52 19.92 10.70
CA ASP A 122 10.68 20.00 11.91
C ASP A 122 9.35 19.26 11.71
N GLY A 123 8.75 19.39 10.53
CA GLY A 123 7.56 18.63 10.14
C GLY A 123 7.82 17.12 10.13
N LEU A 124 8.97 16.66 9.62
CA LEU A 124 9.39 15.26 9.73
C LEU A 124 9.55 14.80 11.19
N ARG A 125 10.14 15.64 12.04
CA ARG A 125 10.27 15.34 13.47
C ARG A 125 8.91 15.15 14.13
N LYS A 126 7.96 16.05 13.85
CA LYS A 126 6.57 15.95 14.34
C LYS A 126 5.85 14.72 13.78
N LEU A 127 5.97 14.46 12.48
CA LEU A 127 5.41 13.28 11.80
C LEU A 127 5.86 11.99 12.49
N PHE A 128 7.16 11.86 12.77
CA PHE A 128 7.71 10.68 13.43
C PHE A 128 7.21 10.57 14.85
N ARG A 129 7.29 11.66 15.62
CA ARG A 129 6.92 11.69 17.03
C ARG A 129 5.45 11.36 17.27
N GLN A 130 4.53 11.87 16.45
CA GLN A 130 3.08 11.72 16.70
C GLN A 130 2.55 10.30 16.44
N PHE A 131 3.23 9.48 15.64
CA PHE A 131 2.74 8.15 15.30
C PHE A 131 2.66 7.24 16.54
N SER A 132 1.48 6.68 16.82
CA SER A 132 1.23 5.80 17.98
C SER A 132 1.69 6.38 19.32
N PHE A 133 1.56 7.70 19.48
CA PHE A 133 2.01 8.43 20.66
C PHE A 133 0.82 9.04 21.40
N PRO A 134 0.87 9.22 22.73
CA PRO A 134 -0.19 9.92 23.46
C PRO A 134 -0.49 11.30 22.87
N GLY A 135 -1.75 11.54 22.49
CA GLY A 135 -2.18 12.77 21.83
C GLY A 135 -1.77 12.90 20.35
N GLY A 136 -1.21 11.83 19.76
CA GLY A 136 -0.84 11.75 18.35
C GLY A 136 -1.87 10.98 17.51
N ILE A 137 -1.37 10.25 16.50
CA ILE A 137 -2.21 9.54 15.51
C ILE A 137 -2.24 8.03 15.73
N PRO A 138 -3.28 7.32 15.23
CA PRO A 138 -3.40 5.87 15.34
C PRO A 138 -2.28 5.09 14.65
N SER A 139 -2.17 3.79 14.97
CA SER A 139 -1.21 2.86 14.34
C SER A 139 -1.70 2.27 13.01
N HIS A 140 -3.01 2.36 12.74
CA HIS A 140 -3.66 1.81 11.55
C HIS A 140 -3.84 2.88 10.46
N ALA A 141 -4.31 2.46 9.28
CA ALA A 141 -4.79 3.33 8.20
C ALA A 141 -6.13 4.01 8.58
N ALA A 142 -6.19 4.62 9.77
CA ALA A 142 -7.40 5.12 10.40
C ALA A 142 -8.02 6.28 9.62
N PRO A 143 -9.27 6.69 9.93
CA PRO A 143 -9.98 7.75 9.21
C PRO A 143 -9.26 9.12 9.20
N GLN A 144 -8.30 9.35 10.09
CA GLN A 144 -7.43 10.53 10.08
C GLN A 144 -6.35 10.48 8.98
N THR A 145 -6.17 9.34 8.32
CA THR A 145 -5.21 9.20 7.22
C THR A 145 -5.89 9.66 5.93
N PRO A 146 -5.37 10.69 5.23
CA PRO A 146 -5.94 11.13 3.97
C PRO A 146 -6.10 9.97 2.98
N GLY A 147 -7.22 9.91 2.28
CA GLY A 147 -7.53 8.85 1.33
C GLY A 147 -8.02 7.53 1.94
N SER A 148 -8.00 7.35 3.26
CA SER A 148 -8.53 6.12 3.87
C SER A 148 -10.05 6.10 3.95
N ILE A 149 -10.64 5.05 3.37
CA ILE A 149 -12.05 4.66 3.57
C ILE A 149 -12.18 3.31 4.29
N HIS A 150 -11.05 2.70 4.66
CA HIS A 150 -10.97 1.37 5.25
C HIS A 150 -9.77 1.31 6.20
N GLU A 151 -10.05 1.21 7.51
CA GLU A 151 -9.00 1.22 8.54
C GLU A 151 -8.16 -0.06 8.58
N GLY A 152 -8.74 -1.21 8.24
CA GLY A 152 -8.05 -2.51 8.22
C GLY A 152 -7.52 -2.95 9.59
N GLY A 153 -8.21 -2.55 10.67
CA GLY A 153 -7.95 -3.03 12.03
C GLY A 153 -8.58 -4.40 12.28
N GLU A 154 -9.91 -4.48 12.18
CA GLU A 154 -10.60 -5.77 12.07
C GLU A 154 -10.50 -6.26 10.62
N LEU A 155 -9.68 -7.28 10.41
CA LEU A 155 -9.38 -7.86 9.10
C LEU A 155 -10.59 -8.61 8.53
N GLY A 156 -10.77 -8.55 7.22
CA GLY A 156 -11.71 -9.41 6.48
C GLY A 156 -12.64 -8.66 5.53
N TYR A 157 -12.70 -7.33 5.65
CA TYR A 157 -13.67 -6.50 4.94
C TYR A 157 -13.07 -5.73 3.75
N ALA A 158 -11.78 -5.88 3.47
CA ALA A 158 -11.10 -5.12 2.42
C ALA A 158 -11.81 -5.28 1.06
N LEU A 159 -12.06 -6.53 0.66
CA LEU A 159 -12.60 -6.80 -0.66
C LEU A 159 -14.08 -6.40 -0.78
N VAL A 160 -14.91 -6.62 0.24
CA VAL A 160 -16.32 -6.16 0.20
C VAL A 160 -16.43 -4.63 0.18
N HIS A 161 -15.58 -3.91 0.92
CA HIS A 161 -15.53 -2.45 0.83
C HIS A 161 -15.05 -1.99 -0.56
N ALA A 162 -14.10 -2.72 -1.16
CA ALA A 162 -13.61 -2.39 -2.49
C ALA A 162 -14.68 -2.53 -3.57
N TYR A 163 -15.46 -3.62 -3.57
CA TYR A 163 -16.59 -3.77 -4.49
C TYR A 163 -17.69 -2.74 -4.22
N GLY A 164 -18.01 -2.47 -2.95
CA GLY A 164 -18.97 -1.43 -2.58
C GLY A 164 -18.59 -0.05 -3.11
N ALA A 165 -17.30 0.29 -3.12
CA ALA A 165 -16.82 1.55 -3.67
C ALA A 165 -16.84 1.59 -5.21
N ALA A 166 -16.75 0.44 -5.87
CA ALA A 166 -16.80 0.33 -7.33
C ALA A 166 -18.23 0.38 -7.89
N PHE A 167 -19.24 -0.07 -7.14
CA PHE A 167 -20.63 -0.06 -7.62
C PHE A 167 -21.13 1.35 -7.93
N ASP A 168 -21.87 1.47 -9.04
CA ASP A 168 -22.43 2.72 -9.58
C ASP A 168 -21.36 3.82 -9.82
N ASN A 169 -20.08 3.45 -9.93
CA ASN A 169 -18.98 4.39 -10.13
C ASN A 169 -18.14 4.04 -11.37
N PRO A 170 -18.71 4.23 -12.58
CA PRO A 170 -18.06 3.84 -13.82
C PRO A 170 -16.79 4.68 -14.02
N GLY A 171 -15.66 4.01 -14.23
CA GLY A 171 -14.35 4.63 -14.43
C GLY A 171 -13.43 4.57 -13.19
N LEU A 172 -13.98 4.33 -11.99
CA LEU A 172 -13.17 4.16 -10.79
C LEU A 172 -12.45 2.82 -10.80
N VAL A 173 -11.15 2.83 -10.50
CA VAL A 173 -10.37 1.63 -10.17
C VAL A 173 -10.15 1.55 -8.66
N VAL A 174 -10.54 0.44 -8.04
CA VAL A 174 -10.30 0.20 -6.62
C VAL A 174 -9.15 -0.80 -6.45
N ALA A 175 -7.96 -0.31 -6.12
CA ALA A 175 -6.82 -1.15 -5.81
C ALA A 175 -6.97 -1.68 -4.37
N CYS A 176 -7.29 -2.96 -4.23
CA CYS A 176 -7.59 -3.58 -2.95
C CYS A 176 -6.45 -4.51 -2.53
N VAL A 177 -5.59 -4.04 -1.61
CA VAL A 177 -4.51 -4.87 -1.06
C VAL A 177 -5.05 -5.73 0.07
N ILE A 178 -4.88 -7.04 -0.06
CA ILE A 178 -5.39 -8.06 0.83
C ILE A 178 -4.23 -8.71 1.56
N GLY A 179 -4.25 -8.73 2.89
CA GLY A 179 -3.28 -9.53 3.64
C GLY A 179 -3.51 -11.02 3.36
N ASP A 180 -2.47 -11.80 3.13
CA ASP A 180 -2.61 -13.27 3.02
C ASP A 180 -3.11 -13.93 4.32
N GLY A 181 -2.82 -13.35 5.48
CA GLY A 181 -3.45 -13.73 6.75
C GLY A 181 -4.92 -13.27 6.86
N GLU A 182 -5.26 -12.11 6.29
CA GLU A 182 -6.65 -11.64 6.18
C GLU A 182 -7.48 -12.57 5.29
N ALA A 183 -6.86 -13.15 4.25
CA ALA A 183 -7.47 -14.08 3.31
C ALA A 183 -8.01 -15.37 3.95
N GLU A 184 -7.58 -15.68 5.17
CA GLU A 184 -8.08 -16.83 5.94
C GLU A 184 -9.36 -16.52 6.72
N THR A 185 -9.80 -15.26 6.77
CA THR A 185 -11.06 -14.88 7.41
C THR A 185 -12.25 -15.30 6.54
N GLY A 186 -13.35 -15.71 7.18
CA GLY A 186 -14.57 -16.11 6.46
C GLY A 186 -15.18 -14.96 5.64
N ALA A 187 -15.14 -13.74 6.17
CA ALA A 187 -15.64 -12.55 5.47
C ALA A 187 -14.87 -12.32 4.16
N LEU A 188 -13.54 -12.39 4.18
CA LEU A 188 -12.77 -12.17 2.96
C LEU A 188 -12.90 -13.33 1.97
N ALA A 189 -12.88 -14.57 2.46
CA ALA A 189 -13.06 -15.76 1.63
C ALA A 189 -14.38 -15.71 0.83
N ALA A 190 -15.48 -15.28 1.46
CA ALA A 190 -16.76 -15.09 0.78
C ALA A 190 -16.75 -13.86 -0.16
N SER A 191 -15.99 -12.81 0.18
CA SER A 191 -15.96 -11.55 -0.58
C SER A 191 -15.41 -11.70 -2.00
N TRP A 192 -14.64 -12.75 -2.31
CA TRP A 192 -14.19 -13.05 -3.67
C TRP A 192 -15.33 -13.31 -4.67
N HIS A 193 -16.52 -13.65 -4.19
CA HIS A 193 -17.71 -13.80 -5.04
C HIS A 193 -18.33 -12.48 -5.46
N SER A 194 -17.87 -11.34 -4.93
CA SER A 194 -18.46 -10.03 -5.22
C SER A 194 -18.40 -9.64 -6.70
N ASN A 195 -17.42 -10.16 -7.47
CA ASN A 195 -17.37 -9.93 -8.93
C ASN A 195 -18.59 -10.45 -9.70
N LYS A 196 -19.37 -11.39 -9.15
CA LYS A 196 -20.59 -11.90 -9.81
C LYS A 196 -21.74 -10.91 -9.77
N PHE A 197 -21.65 -9.90 -8.91
CA PHE A 197 -22.64 -8.83 -8.79
C PHE A 197 -22.23 -7.56 -9.51
N LEU A 198 -20.96 -7.44 -9.91
CA LEU A 198 -20.43 -6.28 -10.62
C LEU A 198 -20.79 -6.36 -12.11
N ASN A 199 -21.35 -5.27 -12.63
CA ASN A 199 -21.62 -5.08 -14.05
C ASN A 199 -20.65 -4.03 -14.63
N PRO A 200 -19.68 -4.42 -15.47
CA PRO A 200 -18.67 -3.50 -15.99
C PRO A 200 -19.22 -2.41 -16.93
N ALA A 201 -20.50 -2.48 -17.31
CA ALA A 201 -21.16 -1.42 -18.07
C ALA A 201 -21.59 -0.22 -17.19
N TYR A 202 -21.76 -0.42 -15.89
CA TYR A 202 -22.31 0.58 -14.96
C TYR A 202 -21.42 0.82 -13.73
N ASP A 203 -20.59 -0.16 -13.37
CA ASP A 203 -19.71 -0.12 -12.21
C ASP A 203 -18.26 0.16 -12.61
N GLY A 204 -17.44 0.52 -11.61
CA GLY A 204 -15.99 0.58 -11.71
C GLY A 204 -15.35 -0.82 -11.76
N ALA A 205 -14.04 -0.87 -11.51
CA ALA A 205 -13.27 -2.11 -11.50
C ALA A 205 -12.53 -2.28 -10.19
N VAL A 206 -12.57 -3.48 -9.62
CA VAL A 206 -11.73 -3.85 -8.46
C VAL A 206 -10.48 -4.57 -8.96
N LEU A 207 -9.31 -4.14 -8.50
CA LEU A 207 -8.02 -4.81 -8.68
C LEU A 207 -7.59 -5.42 -7.33
N PRO A 208 -7.88 -6.70 -7.05
CA PRO A 208 -7.40 -7.37 -5.86
C PRO A 208 -5.90 -7.65 -5.97
N ILE A 209 -5.15 -7.29 -4.93
CA ILE A 209 -3.72 -7.53 -4.81
C ILE A 209 -3.51 -8.37 -3.56
N LEU A 210 -3.33 -9.69 -3.74
CA LEU A 210 -3.03 -10.60 -2.64
C LEU A 210 -1.58 -10.36 -2.18
N HIS A 211 -1.42 -9.71 -1.04
CA HIS A 211 -0.11 -9.44 -0.44
C HIS A 211 0.43 -10.70 0.25
N LEU A 212 0.95 -11.61 -0.58
CA LEU A 212 1.43 -12.94 -0.21
C LEU A 212 2.83 -12.89 0.44
N ASN A 213 2.96 -12.17 1.56
CA ASN A 213 4.25 -12.01 2.25
C ASN A 213 4.67 -13.25 3.09
N GLY A 214 3.81 -14.26 3.17
CA GLY A 214 4.12 -15.58 3.69
C GLY A 214 3.74 -15.80 5.15
N TYR A 215 3.37 -14.75 5.88
CA TYR A 215 3.22 -14.80 7.33
C TYR A 215 2.11 -13.88 7.86
N LYS A 216 1.48 -14.35 8.93
CA LYS A 216 0.70 -13.55 9.87
C LYS A 216 1.49 -13.42 11.18
N ILE A 217 0.87 -12.93 12.25
CA ILE A 217 1.56 -12.53 13.50
C ILE A 217 2.61 -13.55 13.98
N ALA A 218 2.25 -14.83 14.03
CA ALA A 218 3.12 -15.88 14.57
C ALA A 218 3.04 -17.21 13.81
N ASN A 219 2.56 -17.19 12.56
CA ASN A 219 2.36 -18.38 11.75
C ASN A 219 2.56 -18.05 10.26
N PRO A 220 2.92 -19.04 9.44
CA PRO A 220 2.72 -18.91 8.01
C PRO A 220 1.23 -18.79 7.65
N THR A 221 0.97 -18.33 6.43
CA THR A 221 -0.39 -18.23 5.88
C THR A 221 -0.71 -19.41 4.99
N ILE A 222 -1.99 -19.83 4.94
CA ILE A 222 -2.42 -20.99 4.17
C ILE A 222 -2.09 -20.79 2.69
N LEU A 223 -2.53 -19.67 2.12
CA LEU A 223 -2.37 -19.40 0.68
C LEU A 223 -0.89 -19.30 0.26
N ALA A 224 -0.01 -18.81 1.12
CA ALA A 224 1.42 -18.71 0.80
C ALA A 224 2.17 -20.05 0.89
N ARG A 225 1.51 -21.11 1.39
CA ARG A 225 2.07 -22.47 1.44
C ARG A 225 1.45 -23.40 0.41
N LEU A 226 0.51 -22.93 -0.40
CA LEU A 226 0.02 -23.65 -1.56
C LEU A 226 1.07 -23.63 -2.67
N ASP A 227 1.02 -24.65 -3.53
CA ASP A 227 1.70 -24.57 -4.82
C ASP A 227 1.09 -23.46 -5.68
N GLU A 228 1.91 -22.82 -6.52
CA GLU A 228 1.45 -21.72 -7.39
C GLU A 228 0.27 -22.15 -8.29
N GLY A 229 0.29 -23.38 -8.80
CA GLY A 229 -0.78 -23.92 -9.63
C GLY A 229 -2.09 -24.12 -8.88
N GLU A 230 -2.01 -24.51 -7.61
CA GLU A 230 -3.19 -24.63 -6.73
C GLU A 230 -3.79 -23.27 -6.41
N LEU A 231 -2.94 -22.29 -6.04
CA LEU A 231 -3.38 -20.91 -5.80
C LEU A 231 -3.99 -20.29 -7.06
N ALA A 232 -3.36 -20.48 -8.22
CA ALA A 232 -3.89 -20.01 -9.49
C ALA A 232 -5.26 -20.65 -9.79
N SER A 233 -5.43 -21.94 -9.53
CA SER A 233 -6.69 -22.66 -9.73
C SER A 233 -7.80 -22.13 -8.82
N LEU A 234 -7.48 -21.83 -7.56
CA LEU A 234 -8.43 -21.20 -6.61
C LEU A 234 -8.90 -19.83 -7.10
N LEU A 235 -7.98 -18.94 -7.47
CA LEU A 235 -8.29 -17.59 -7.93
C LEU A 235 -9.06 -17.60 -9.27
N LYS A 236 -8.70 -18.51 -10.19
CA LYS A 236 -9.46 -18.77 -11.43
C LYS A 236 -10.86 -19.31 -11.13
N GLY A 237 -11.01 -20.18 -10.12
CA GLY A 237 -12.30 -20.63 -9.62
C GLY A 237 -13.17 -19.49 -9.08
N TYR A 238 -12.56 -18.46 -8.48
CA TYR A 238 -13.23 -17.21 -8.14
C TYR A 238 -13.49 -16.29 -9.36
N GLY A 239 -13.15 -16.67 -10.58
CA GLY A 239 -13.40 -15.88 -11.79
C GLY A 239 -12.42 -14.73 -11.98
N HIS A 240 -11.22 -14.81 -11.39
CA HIS A 240 -10.13 -13.86 -11.61
C HIS A 240 -9.06 -14.46 -12.52
N GLU A 241 -8.34 -13.61 -13.26
CA GLU A 241 -7.10 -14.01 -13.93
C GLU A 241 -5.91 -13.64 -13.02
N PRO A 242 -5.24 -14.61 -12.37
CA PRO A 242 -4.14 -14.34 -11.46
C PRO A 242 -2.86 -13.98 -12.24
N LEU A 243 -2.16 -12.95 -11.77
CA LEU A 243 -0.82 -12.56 -12.23
C LEU A 243 0.14 -12.62 -11.04
N PHE A 244 1.28 -13.28 -11.23
CA PHE A 244 2.33 -13.42 -10.22
C PHE A 244 3.47 -12.44 -10.48
N VAL A 245 4.03 -11.87 -9.40
CA VAL A 245 5.08 -10.84 -9.41
C VAL A 245 6.19 -11.25 -8.47
#